data_AF-A0AAN7W8R3-F1
#
_entry.id   AF-A0AAN7W8R3-F1
#
_cell.length_a   1.000
_cell.length_b   1.000
_cell.length_c   1.000
_cell.angle_alpha   90.00
_cell.angle_beta   90.00
_cell.angle_gamma   90.00
#
_symmetry.space_group_name_H-M   'P 1'
#
loop_
_entity.id
_entity.type
_entity.pdbx_description
1 polymer ?
#
loop_
_entity_poly.entity_id
_entity_poly.type
_entity_poly.pdbx_seq_one_letter_code
_entity_poly.pdbx_strand_id
1 'polypeptide(L)'
;MKTTAIATSCLALISIVAGNPLPGDDSKRDNGGYKSNGWKGGSLKDVTDILKPARFTSSFQVIATPDQVINGTVPAPGEPGAVGYYNFGLNTALDVICFNIVLKGVTGDYQSLAKTATHLHGAVRGATGPPRLAFPNPLPISDNPKVTRYSKGCLKGPFTTGVVVNGIDTGAGFTVAQIEANPAGFFCDAHTTKYVPGVVRGQLA
;
A
#
# COMPACT_ATOMS: atom_id res chain seq x y z
N MET A 1 -24.07 35.59 -40.57
CA MET A 1 -22.87 35.95 -39.79
C MET A 1 -22.33 34.68 -39.16
N LYS A 2 -21.17 34.21 -39.61
CA LYS A 2 -20.51 32.99 -39.13
C LYS A 2 -19.35 33.44 -38.22
N THR A 3 -19.44 33.18 -36.93
CA THR A 3 -18.39 33.47 -35.96
C THR A 3 -17.47 32.25 -35.86
N THR A 4 -16.31 32.34 -36.51
CA THR A 4 -15.22 31.38 -36.41
C THR A 4 -14.38 31.72 -35.18
N ALA A 5 -14.43 30.88 -34.13
CA ALA A 5 -13.52 30.99 -33.00
C ALA A 5 -12.20 30.28 -33.32
N ILE A 6 -11.12 31.04 -33.40
CA ILE A 6 -9.75 30.56 -33.55
C ILE A 6 -9.27 30.19 -32.14
N ALA A 7 -9.15 28.89 -31.85
CA ALA A 7 -8.52 28.41 -30.62
C ALA A 7 -6.99 28.39 -30.84
N THR A 8 -6.30 29.34 -30.23
CA THR A 8 -4.84 29.43 -30.21
C THR A 8 -4.28 28.27 -29.40
N SER A 9 -3.51 27.41 -30.07
CA SER A 9 -2.72 26.34 -29.45
C SER A 9 -1.55 26.93 -28.66
N CYS A 10 -1.60 26.87 -27.33
CA CYS A 10 -0.43 27.10 -26.48
C CYS A 10 0.41 25.82 -26.43
N LEU A 11 1.46 25.77 -27.24
CA LEU A 11 2.55 24.80 -27.14
C LEU A 11 3.37 25.16 -25.88
N ALA A 12 3.19 24.42 -24.80
CA ALA A 12 4.06 24.52 -23.63
C ALA A 12 5.35 23.73 -23.91
N LEU A 13 6.46 24.44 -24.10
CA LEU A 13 7.81 23.88 -24.18
C LEU A 13 8.17 23.29 -22.81
N ILE A 14 8.22 21.97 -22.73
CA ILE A 14 8.77 21.24 -21.58
C ILE A 14 10.29 21.25 -21.74
N SER A 15 10.98 22.02 -20.90
CA SER A 15 12.43 21.94 -20.76
C SER A 15 12.80 20.60 -20.10
N ILE A 16 13.49 19.76 -20.86
CA ILE A 16 14.03 18.47 -20.41
C ILE A 16 15.28 18.78 -19.60
N VAL A 17 15.23 18.66 -18.27
CA VAL A 17 16.45 18.63 -17.46
C VAL A 17 16.98 17.19 -17.52
N ALA A 18 18.08 17.00 -18.25
CA ALA A 18 18.86 15.78 -18.21
C ALA A 18 19.41 15.59 -16.79
N GLY A 19 18.89 14.60 -16.07
CA GLY A 19 19.50 14.13 -14.83
C GLY A 19 20.79 13.39 -15.16
N ASN A 20 21.90 13.80 -14.54
CA ASN A 20 23.17 13.11 -14.65
C ASN A 20 23.05 11.66 -14.14
N PRO A 21 23.74 10.68 -14.75
CA PRO A 21 23.77 9.31 -14.26
C PRO A 21 24.42 9.26 -12.87
N LEU A 22 23.73 8.63 -11.91
CA LEU A 22 24.32 8.23 -10.64
C LEU A 22 25.41 7.17 -10.94
N PRO A 23 26.64 7.33 -10.43
CA PRO A 23 27.67 6.31 -10.54
C PRO A 23 27.24 5.01 -9.86
N GLY A 24 27.56 3.90 -10.50
CA GLY A 24 27.26 2.55 -10.03
C GLY A 24 27.94 2.19 -8.71
N ASP A 25 27.37 1.15 -8.10
CA ASP A 25 27.86 0.38 -6.96
C ASP A 25 29.34 -0.01 -7.10
N ASP A 26 30.17 0.52 -6.21
CA ASP A 26 31.47 -0.05 -5.89
C ASP A 26 31.50 -0.43 -4.39
N SER A 27 31.24 -1.69 -4.10
CA SER A 27 31.52 -2.30 -2.80
C SER A 27 33.00 -2.15 -2.43
N LYS A 28 33.33 -1.24 -1.50
CA LYS A 28 34.59 -1.27 -0.76
C LYS A 28 34.37 -1.05 0.73
N ARG A 29 34.92 -1.98 1.50
CA ARG A 29 34.91 -2.03 2.96
C ARG A 29 35.86 -0.97 3.49
N ASP A 30 35.32 0.15 3.96
CA ASP A 30 36.09 1.13 4.73
C ASP A 30 35.75 1.02 6.21
N ASN A 31 36.71 0.47 6.93
CA ASN A 31 36.73 0.29 8.37
C ASN A 31 37.19 1.62 9.01
N GLY A 32 36.27 2.56 9.21
CA GLY A 32 36.57 3.90 9.72
C GLY A 32 35.55 4.34 10.77
N GLY A 33 35.93 4.23 12.05
CA GLY A 33 35.06 4.49 13.19
C GLY A 33 34.62 5.95 13.33
N TYR A 34 33.31 6.18 13.20
CA TYR A 34 32.62 7.32 13.80
C TYR A 34 32.10 6.89 15.17
N LYS A 35 32.62 7.50 16.25
CA LYS A 35 32.08 7.32 17.59
C LYS A 35 30.76 8.07 17.70
N SER A 36 29.65 7.39 17.48
CA SER A 36 28.32 7.88 17.86
C SER A 36 28.06 7.53 19.34
N ASN A 37 27.79 8.57 20.12
CA ASN A 37 27.35 8.42 21.50
C ASN A 37 25.97 7.74 21.51
N GLY A 38 25.95 6.45 21.80
CA GLY A 38 24.90 5.79 22.57
C GLY A 38 23.48 5.84 22.04
N TRP A 39 23.24 5.56 20.76
CA TRP A 39 21.92 5.06 20.34
C TRP A 39 22.06 3.60 19.95
N LYS A 40 21.68 2.70 20.87
CA LYS A 40 21.54 1.28 20.55
C LYS A 40 20.39 1.17 19.54
N GLY A 41 20.74 0.99 18.27
CA GLY A 41 19.77 0.81 17.19
C GLY A 41 18.81 -0.31 17.54
N GLY A 42 17.54 0.04 17.74
CA GLY A 42 16.47 -0.93 17.84
C GLY A 42 16.35 -1.70 16.53
N SER A 43 16.17 -3.00 16.63
CA SER A 43 15.73 -3.85 15.53
C SER A 43 14.47 -3.25 14.90
N LEU A 44 14.21 -3.49 13.60
CA LEU A 44 12.90 -3.21 13.00
C LEU A 44 11.74 -3.88 13.76
N LYS A 45 12.03 -4.95 14.52
CA LYS A 45 11.08 -5.57 15.47
C LYS A 45 10.73 -4.64 16.64
N ASP A 46 11.71 -3.87 17.12
CA ASP A 46 11.58 -3.01 18.30
C ASP A 46 10.70 -1.78 17.98
N VAL A 47 10.81 -1.20 16.78
CA VAL A 47 9.92 -0.10 16.37
C VAL A 47 8.47 -0.53 16.15
N THR A 48 8.24 -1.76 15.67
CA THR A 48 6.86 -2.29 15.54
C THR A 48 6.18 -2.56 16.88
N ASP A 49 6.93 -2.97 17.90
CA ASP A 49 6.39 -3.17 19.25
C ASP A 49 6.14 -1.84 19.97
N ILE A 50 6.94 -0.79 19.72
CA ILE A 50 6.70 0.55 20.29
C ILE A 50 5.37 1.15 19.81
N LEU A 51 4.95 0.86 18.57
CA LEU A 51 3.69 1.39 18.03
C LEU A 51 2.46 0.57 18.44
N LYS A 52 2.63 -0.64 18.98
CA LYS A 52 1.52 -1.50 19.33
C LYS A 52 0.75 -0.91 20.54
N PRO A 53 -0.55 -0.61 20.40
CA PRO A 53 -1.31 -0.05 21.50
C PRO A 53 -1.65 -1.12 22.54
N ALA A 54 -1.84 -0.71 23.79
CA ALA A 54 -2.24 -1.61 24.87
C ALA A 54 -3.63 -2.25 24.65
N ARG A 55 -4.49 -1.58 23.88
CA ARG A 55 -5.82 -2.07 23.49
C ARG A 55 -6.17 -1.65 22.06
N PHE A 56 -6.95 -2.47 21.39
CA PHE A 56 -7.61 -2.10 20.14
C PHE A 56 -9.03 -1.60 20.42
N THR A 57 -9.45 -0.57 19.70
CA THR A 57 -10.83 -0.06 19.69
C THR A 57 -11.72 -0.92 18.79
N SER A 58 -11.15 -1.51 17.74
CA SER A 58 -11.82 -2.48 16.87
C SER A 58 -10.82 -3.46 16.25
N SER A 59 -11.34 -4.57 15.75
CA SER A 59 -10.57 -5.53 14.96
C SER A 59 -11.37 -6.01 13.76
N PHE A 60 -10.66 -6.32 12.68
CA PHE A 60 -11.23 -6.80 11.43
C PHE A 60 -10.47 -8.03 10.95
N GLN A 61 -11.21 -9.01 10.45
CA GLN A 61 -10.65 -10.19 9.80
C GLN A 61 -11.27 -10.28 8.42
N VAL A 62 -10.44 -10.11 7.39
CA VAL A 62 -10.88 -10.09 5.99
C VAL A 62 -10.22 -11.23 5.25
N ILE A 63 -11.04 -12.00 4.53
CA ILE A 63 -10.59 -13.00 3.57
C ILE A 63 -10.72 -12.38 2.18
N ALA A 64 -9.58 -12.08 1.58
CA ALA A 64 -9.47 -11.57 0.23
C ALA A 64 -9.28 -12.71 -0.75
N THR A 65 -10.07 -12.73 -1.83
CA THR A 65 -10.06 -13.79 -2.83
C THR A 65 -9.92 -13.23 -4.25
N PRO A 66 -9.52 -14.05 -5.23
CA PRO A 66 -9.24 -13.61 -6.60
C PRO A 66 -10.50 -13.16 -7.36
N ASP A 67 -11.66 -13.73 -7.03
CA ASP A 67 -12.95 -13.46 -7.66
C ASP A 67 -13.56 -12.11 -7.23
N GLN A 68 -13.02 -11.49 -6.19
CA GLN A 68 -13.47 -10.19 -5.70
C GLN A 68 -12.75 -9.01 -6.37
N VAL A 69 -11.75 -9.27 -7.22
CA VAL A 69 -10.94 -8.22 -7.85
C VAL A 69 -11.76 -7.44 -8.89
N ILE A 70 -11.63 -6.11 -8.87
CA ILE A 70 -12.40 -5.19 -9.72
C ILE A 70 -11.42 -4.23 -10.40
N ASN A 71 -11.62 -3.95 -11.69
CA ASN A 71 -10.96 -2.88 -12.43
C ASN A 71 -12.00 -1.82 -12.87
N GLY A 72 -11.99 -0.67 -12.22
CA GLY A 72 -13.06 0.34 -12.34
C GLY A 72 -14.36 -0.16 -11.73
N THR A 73 -15.32 -0.53 -12.58
CA THR A 73 -16.62 -1.12 -12.20
C THR A 73 -16.81 -2.53 -12.76
N VAL A 74 -15.79 -3.07 -13.43
CA VAL A 74 -15.86 -4.37 -14.10
C VAL A 74 -15.04 -5.39 -13.31
N PRO A 75 -15.55 -6.62 -13.11
CA PRO A 75 -14.75 -7.71 -12.54
C PRO A 75 -13.45 -7.91 -13.33
N ALA A 76 -12.36 -8.13 -12.61
CA ALA A 76 -11.07 -8.49 -13.19
C ALA A 76 -10.56 -9.77 -12.53
N PRO A 77 -9.79 -10.60 -13.26
CA PRO A 77 -9.26 -11.83 -12.67
C PRO A 77 -8.15 -11.50 -11.66
N GLY A 78 -8.25 -12.01 -10.43
CA GLY A 78 -7.10 -12.21 -9.54
C GLY A 78 -6.34 -13.51 -9.83
N GLU A 79 -5.35 -13.84 -9.00
CA GLU A 79 -4.53 -15.05 -9.20
C GLU A 79 -5.27 -16.32 -8.77
N PRO A 80 -5.52 -17.29 -9.67
CA PRO A 80 -6.23 -18.51 -9.32
C PRO A 80 -5.56 -19.25 -8.15
N GLY A 81 -6.36 -19.59 -7.13
CA GLY A 81 -5.88 -20.28 -5.93
C GLY A 81 -5.18 -19.38 -4.90
N ALA A 82 -5.01 -18.09 -5.17
CA ALA A 82 -4.52 -17.14 -4.19
C ALA A 82 -5.58 -16.83 -3.13
N VAL A 83 -5.14 -16.56 -1.90
CA VAL A 83 -5.99 -16.06 -0.81
C VAL A 83 -5.17 -15.15 0.08
N GLY A 84 -5.78 -14.03 0.49
CA GLY A 84 -5.22 -13.12 1.47
C GLY A 84 -6.01 -13.15 2.77
N TYR A 85 -5.32 -13.25 3.90
CA TYR A 85 -5.88 -13.07 5.22
C TYR A 85 -5.36 -11.76 5.79
N TYR A 86 -6.25 -10.79 5.99
CA TYR A 86 -5.92 -9.48 6.52
C TYR A 86 -6.56 -9.34 7.89
N ASN A 87 -5.72 -9.39 8.93
CA ASN A 87 -6.17 -9.19 10.30
C ASN A 87 -5.70 -7.82 10.77
N PHE A 88 -6.64 -6.94 11.10
CA PHE A 88 -6.36 -5.60 11.57
C PHE A 88 -6.82 -5.42 13.02
N GLY A 89 -6.06 -4.65 13.78
CA GLY A 89 -6.45 -4.11 15.07
C GLY A 89 -6.23 -2.59 15.05
N LEU A 90 -7.29 -1.82 15.27
CA LEU A 90 -7.24 -0.36 15.23
C LEU A 90 -7.18 0.21 16.65
N ASN A 91 -6.57 1.36 16.82
CA ASN A 91 -6.77 2.22 17.98
C ASN A 91 -7.01 3.64 17.48
N THR A 92 -8.28 4.06 17.47
CA THR A 92 -8.70 5.33 16.86
C THR A 92 -8.34 6.55 17.68
N ALA A 93 -8.14 6.40 19.00
CA ALA A 93 -7.62 7.47 19.84
C ALA A 93 -6.15 7.80 19.54
N LEU A 94 -5.36 6.80 19.12
CA LEU A 94 -3.94 6.96 18.79
C LEU A 94 -3.67 7.08 17.29
N ASP A 95 -4.70 6.93 16.46
CA ASP A 95 -4.64 6.80 15.00
C ASP A 95 -3.63 5.72 14.55
N VAL A 96 -3.75 4.53 15.15
CA VAL A 96 -2.87 3.38 14.91
C VAL A 96 -3.63 2.23 14.29
N ILE A 97 -3.03 1.57 13.30
CA ILE A 97 -3.45 0.28 12.77
C ILE A 97 -2.32 -0.74 12.92
N CYS A 98 -2.58 -1.81 13.66
CA CYS A 98 -1.75 -3.00 13.67
C CYS A 98 -2.32 -4.02 12.70
N PHE A 99 -1.45 -4.73 11.99
CA PHE A 99 -1.82 -5.65 10.93
C PHE A 99 -1.04 -6.97 11.03
N ASN A 100 -1.69 -8.05 10.64
CA ASN A 100 -1.08 -9.34 10.32
C ASN A 100 -1.70 -9.85 9.02
N ILE A 101 -0.93 -9.69 7.94
CA ILE A 101 -1.32 -9.98 6.56
C ILE A 101 -0.59 -11.24 6.11
N VAL A 102 -1.35 -12.21 5.60
CA VAL A 102 -0.84 -13.48 5.09
C VAL A 102 -1.37 -13.71 3.69
N LEU A 103 -0.49 -13.85 2.71
CA LEU A 103 -0.86 -14.19 1.33
C LEU A 103 -0.40 -15.61 1.01
N LYS A 104 -1.31 -16.45 0.54
CA LYS A 104 -1.03 -17.81 0.05
C LYS A 104 -1.38 -17.89 -1.43
N GLY A 105 -0.65 -18.71 -2.20
CA GLY A 105 -0.88 -18.88 -3.63
C GLY A 105 -0.48 -17.68 -4.50
N VAL A 106 0.11 -16.64 -3.92
CA VAL A 106 0.54 -15.42 -4.62
C VAL A 106 1.95 -15.58 -5.19
N THR A 107 2.10 -15.39 -6.50
CA THR A 107 3.38 -15.52 -7.22
C THR A 107 3.87 -14.22 -7.85
N GLY A 108 5.15 -14.16 -8.22
CA GLY A 108 5.76 -13.02 -8.90
C GLY A 108 6.03 -11.80 -8.02
N ASP A 109 6.70 -10.82 -8.60
CA ASP A 109 7.08 -9.58 -7.95
C ASP A 109 5.89 -8.66 -7.70
N TYR A 110 6.01 -7.80 -6.69
CA TYR A 110 5.03 -6.76 -6.40
C TYR A 110 5.12 -5.61 -7.41
N GLN A 111 3.98 -5.03 -7.76
CA GLN A 111 3.93 -3.82 -8.59
C GLN A 111 2.79 -2.91 -8.13
N SER A 112 3.06 -1.62 -7.97
CA SER A 112 2.06 -0.61 -7.62
C SER A 112 2.57 0.79 -7.98
N LEU A 113 1.63 1.72 -8.18
CA LEU A 113 1.94 3.16 -8.24
C LEU A 113 2.11 3.76 -6.84
N ALA A 114 1.57 3.11 -5.81
CA ALA A 114 1.78 3.48 -4.42
C ALA A 114 3.17 3.03 -3.92
N LYS A 115 3.55 3.47 -2.72
CA LYS A 115 4.82 3.13 -2.06
C LYS A 115 5.06 1.63 -1.93
N THR A 116 3.99 0.86 -1.77
CA THR A 116 3.99 -0.61 -1.75
C THR A 116 2.82 -1.10 -2.57
N ALA A 117 2.64 -2.42 -2.66
CA ALA A 117 1.60 -3.07 -3.47
C ALA A 117 0.59 -3.82 -2.61
N THR A 118 0.48 -3.49 -1.33
CA THR A 118 -0.48 -4.07 -0.39
C THR A 118 -1.18 -2.94 0.32
N HIS A 119 -2.50 -2.84 0.18
CA HIS A 119 -3.19 -1.61 0.55
C HIS A 119 -4.47 -1.86 1.35
N LEU A 120 -4.95 -0.75 1.92
CA LEU A 120 -6.36 -0.55 2.24
C LEU A 120 -6.84 0.65 1.43
N HIS A 121 -7.95 0.46 0.71
CA HIS A 121 -8.59 1.43 -0.17
C HIS A 121 -9.92 1.89 0.43
N GLY A 122 -10.30 3.14 0.13
CA GLY A 122 -11.62 3.66 0.44
C GLY A 122 -12.56 3.52 -0.75
N ALA A 123 -13.36 2.45 -0.77
CA ALA A 123 -14.53 2.30 -1.65
C ALA A 123 -15.49 1.24 -1.11
N VAL A 124 -16.75 1.36 -1.54
CA VAL A 124 -17.77 0.33 -1.33
C VAL A 124 -17.51 -0.92 -2.19
N ARG A 125 -18.17 -2.03 -1.84
CA ARG A 125 -18.13 -3.28 -2.60
C ARG A 125 -18.49 -3.05 -4.06
N GLY A 126 -17.70 -3.64 -4.97
CA GLY A 126 -17.92 -3.54 -6.43
C GLY A 126 -17.38 -2.27 -7.09
N ALA A 127 -16.79 -1.34 -6.33
CA ALA A 127 -16.17 -0.13 -6.86
C ALA A 127 -14.66 -0.11 -6.61
N THR A 128 -13.91 0.58 -7.47
CA THR A 128 -12.54 1.01 -7.13
C THR A 128 -12.56 2.30 -6.32
N GLY A 129 -11.47 2.53 -5.59
CA GLY A 129 -11.21 3.78 -4.89
C GLY A 129 -9.72 3.96 -4.70
N PRO A 130 -9.27 5.14 -4.26
CA PRO A 130 -7.85 5.38 -4.02
C PRO A 130 -7.35 4.61 -2.79
N PRO A 131 -6.06 4.24 -2.75
CA PRO A 131 -5.45 3.70 -1.54
C PRO A 131 -5.49 4.78 -0.45
N ARG A 132 -5.68 4.37 0.80
CA ARG A 132 -5.63 5.24 1.99
C ARG A 132 -4.47 4.87 2.90
N LEU A 133 -4.04 3.61 2.84
CA LEU A 133 -2.92 3.04 3.57
C LEU A 133 -2.11 2.14 2.64
N ALA A 134 -0.79 2.27 2.70
CA ALA A 134 0.17 1.37 2.06
C ALA A 134 0.89 0.56 3.15
N PHE A 135 0.72 -0.77 3.15
CA PHE A 135 1.37 -1.67 4.10
C PHE A 135 2.67 -2.21 3.52
N PRO A 136 3.68 -2.54 4.34
CA PRO A 136 4.83 -3.30 3.86
C PRO A 136 4.37 -4.56 3.12
N ASN A 137 4.94 -4.80 1.94
CA ASN A 137 4.60 -5.97 1.14
C ASN A 137 4.94 -7.28 1.88
N PRO A 138 4.05 -8.28 1.89
CA PRO A 138 4.35 -9.58 2.48
C PRO A 138 5.56 -10.28 1.85
N LEU A 139 6.43 -10.85 2.68
CA LEU A 139 7.65 -11.56 2.27
C LEU A 139 7.63 -13.02 2.73
N PRO A 140 8.41 -13.93 2.11
CA PRO A 140 9.31 -13.70 0.97
C PRO A 140 8.57 -13.59 -0.37
N ILE A 141 9.20 -12.96 -1.36
CA ILE A 141 8.74 -13.00 -2.76
C ILE A 141 9.17 -14.34 -3.37
N SER A 142 8.27 -15.00 -4.08
CA SER A 142 8.55 -16.27 -4.75
C SER A 142 7.58 -16.53 -5.89
N ASP A 143 8.02 -17.25 -6.92
CA ASP A 143 7.15 -17.82 -7.95
C ASP A 143 6.53 -19.17 -7.56
N ASN A 144 6.90 -19.77 -6.42
CA ASN A 144 6.31 -21.01 -5.95
C ASN A 144 5.01 -20.74 -5.17
N PRO A 145 3.82 -21.17 -5.64
CA PRO A 145 2.55 -20.86 -4.99
C PRO A 145 2.37 -21.50 -3.60
N LYS A 146 3.23 -22.47 -3.24
CA LYS A 146 3.26 -23.05 -1.88
C LYS A 146 3.93 -22.15 -0.84
N VAL A 147 4.69 -21.15 -1.28
CA VAL A 147 5.35 -20.19 -0.39
C VAL A 147 4.31 -19.21 0.13
N THR A 148 4.18 -19.14 1.46
CA THR A 148 3.30 -18.15 2.10
C THR A 148 4.08 -16.87 2.35
N ARG A 149 3.48 -15.73 2.00
CA ARG A 149 4.05 -14.40 2.23
C ARG A 149 3.41 -13.76 3.47
N TYR A 150 4.23 -13.12 4.31
CA TYR A 150 3.80 -12.54 5.59
C TYR A 150 4.21 -11.07 5.70
N SER A 151 3.31 -10.24 6.22
CA SER A 151 3.60 -8.88 6.66
C SER A 151 2.91 -8.61 7.99
N LYS A 152 3.66 -8.14 8.98
CA LYS A 152 3.14 -7.87 10.32
C LYS A 152 3.78 -6.63 10.90
N GLY A 153 3.00 -5.80 11.55
CA GLY A 153 3.50 -4.60 12.22
C GLY A 153 2.36 -3.68 12.65
N CYS A 154 2.70 -2.44 12.98
CA CYS A 154 1.75 -1.37 13.22
C CYS A 154 2.20 -0.11 12.50
N LEU A 155 1.25 0.66 11.98
CA LEU A 155 1.44 1.98 11.40
C LEU A 155 0.69 3.00 12.24
N LYS A 156 1.25 4.19 12.36
CA LYS A 156 0.62 5.34 13.02
C LYS A 156 0.46 6.48 12.01
N GLY A 157 -0.66 7.20 12.09
CA GLY A 157 -0.91 8.39 11.28
C GLY A 157 0.09 9.53 11.57
N PRO A 158 0.22 10.52 10.68
CA PRO A 158 -0.50 10.64 9.41
C PRO A 158 -0.04 9.61 8.38
N PHE A 159 -0.98 9.07 7.61
CA PHE A 159 -0.71 8.05 6.61
C PHE A 159 -0.41 8.67 5.24
N THR A 160 0.39 7.96 4.46
CA THR A 160 0.70 8.34 3.08
C THR A 160 0.77 7.11 2.21
N THR A 161 0.45 7.29 0.94
CA THR A 161 0.38 6.22 -0.06
C THR A 161 1.39 6.41 -1.17
N GLY A 162 1.87 7.63 -1.39
CA GLY A 162 2.70 8.01 -2.53
C GLY A 162 1.90 8.27 -3.81
N VAL A 163 0.61 7.93 -3.85
CA VAL A 163 -0.26 8.26 -4.99
C VAL A 163 -0.81 9.67 -4.77
N VAL A 164 -0.58 10.56 -5.73
CA VAL A 164 -1.02 11.95 -5.68
C VAL A 164 -2.12 12.20 -6.70
N VAL A 165 -3.27 12.70 -6.24
CA VAL A 165 -4.40 13.10 -7.09
C VAL A 165 -4.71 14.57 -6.83
N ASN A 166 -4.78 15.38 -7.88
CA ASN A 166 -5.00 16.83 -7.77
C ASN A 166 -4.03 17.52 -6.79
N GLY A 167 -2.77 17.06 -6.74
CA GLY A 167 -1.73 17.62 -5.88
C GLY A 167 -1.75 17.14 -4.42
N ILE A 168 -2.63 16.20 -4.04
CA ILE A 168 -2.77 15.69 -2.67
C ILE A 168 -2.51 14.18 -2.62
N ASP A 169 -1.69 13.71 -1.66
CA ASP A 169 -1.51 12.27 -1.42
C ASP A 169 -2.84 11.63 -1.02
N THR A 170 -3.17 10.48 -1.59
CA THR A 170 -4.47 9.84 -1.34
C THR A 170 -4.66 9.32 0.10
N GLY A 171 -3.59 9.18 0.88
CA GLY A 171 -3.64 8.93 2.33
C GLY A 171 -3.74 10.19 3.17
N ALA A 172 -3.54 11.39 2.62
CA ALA A 172 -3.60 12.63 3.38
C ALA A 172 -5.00 12.85 3.98
N GLY A 173 -5.05 13.15 5.28
CA GLY A 173 -6.31 13.36 6.02
C GLY A 173 -7.11 12.10 6.32
N PHE A 174 -6.64 10.92 5.88
CA PHE A 174 -7.22 9.65 6.29
C PHE A 174 -6.84 9.34 7.75
N THR A 175 -7.82 8.83 8.52
CA THR A 175 -7.62 8.32 9.87
C THR A 175 -8.30 6.98 10.02
N VAL A 176 -7.79 6.12 10.92
CA VAL A 176 -8.38 4.79 11.14
C VAL A 176 -9.79 4.87 11.75
N ALA A 177 -10.18 6.01 12.32
CA ALA A 177 -11.55 6.27 12.78
C ALA A 177 -12.59 6.21 11.65
N GLN A 178 -12.19 6.53 10.42
CA GLN A 178 -13.07 6.42 9.26
C GLN A 178 -13.43 4.96 8.98
N ILE A 179 -12.53 4.00 9.25
CA ILE A 179 -12.81 2.56 9.10
C ILE A 179 -13.85 2.11 10.12
N GLU A 180 -13.71 2.53 11.40
CA GLU A 180 -14.70 2.18 12.44
C GLU A 180 -16.08 2.75 12.13
N ALA A 181 -16.13 3.97 11.60
CA ALA A 181 -17.40 4.62 11.27
C ALA A 181 -18.12 3.95 10.08
N ASN A 182 -17.38 3.40 9.11
CA ASN A 182 -17.97 2.74 7.94
C ASN A 182 -17.06 1.66 7.34
N PRO A 183 -16.98 0.45 7.95
CA PRO A 183 -16.09 -0.58 7.46
C PRO A 183 -16.48 -1.09 6.06
N ALA A 184 -17.77 -1.07 5.72
CA ALA A 184 -18.24 -1.43 4.38
C ALA A 184 -17.76 -0.45 3.28
N GLY A 185 -17.23 0.72 3.65
CA GLY A 185 -16.59 1.68 2.76
C GLY A 185 -15.11 1.40 2.48
N PHE A 186 -14.54 0.29 2.96
CA PHE A 186 -13.13 -0.03 2.80
C PHE A 186 -12.88 -1.47 2.36
N PHE A 187 -11.85 -1.67 1.55
CA PHE A 187 -11.36 -2.99 1.14
C PHE A 187 -9.84 -3.06 1.21
N CYS A 188 -9.31 -4.27 1.31
CA CYS A 188 -7.88 -4.55 1.23
C CYS A 188 -7.55 -5.40 0.01
N ASP A 189 -6.36 -5.21 -0.52
CA ASP A 189 -5.85 -5.93 -1.68
C ASP A 189 -4.33 -6.08 -1.63
N ALA A 190 -3.82 -6.80 -2.62
CA ALA A 190 -2.40 -6.78 -2.98
C ALA A 190 -2.28 -6.86 -4.50
N HIS A 191 -1.15 -6.46 -5.05
CA HIS A 191 -0.91 -6.41 -6.49
C HIS A 191 0.44 -7.02 -6.84
N THR A 192 0.49 -7.78 -7.93
CA THR A 192 1.74 -8.30 -8.49
C THR A 192 1.91 -7.84 -9.93
N THR A 193 3.10 -8.01 -10.49
CA THR A 193 3.37 -7.73 -11.90
C THR A 193 2.44 -8.52 -12.84
N LYS A 194 2.03 -9.73 -12.44
CA LYS A 194 1.10 -10.59 -13.19
C LYS A 194 -0.37 -10.18 -13.03
N TYR A 195 -0.72 -9.59 -11.88
CA TYR A 195 -2.10 -9.22 -11.53
C TYR A 195 -2.17 -7.78 -11.05
N VAL A 196 -1.95 -6.85 -11.99
CA VAL A 196 -1.89 -5.40 -11.72
C VAL A 196 -3.20 -4.83 -11.16
N PRO A 197 -4.41 -5.22 -11.61
CA PRO A 197 -5.65 -4.78 -10.98
C PRO A 197 -5.84 -5.28 -9.54
N GLY A 198 -5.13 -6.34 -9.16
CA GLY A 198 -5.17 -6.97 -7.85
C GLY A 198 -4.98 -8.48 -7.96
N VAL A 199 -4.15 -9.05 -7.10
CA VAL A 199 -3.96 -10.50 -6.97
C VAL A 199 -5.09 -11.13 -6.17
N VAL A 200 -5.56 -10.42 -5.14
CA VAL A 200 -6.71 -10.74 -4.29
C VAL A 200 -7.35 -9.44 -3.83
N ARG A 201 -8.65 -9.48 -3.51
CA ARG A 201 -9.38 -8.35 -2.91
C ARG A 201 -10.36 -8.85 -1.85
N GLY A 202 -10.57 -8.08 -0.77
CA GLY A 202 -11.57 -8.37 0.26
C GLY A 202 -12.15 -7.11 0.89
N GLN A 203 -13.47 -7.03 1.00
CA GLN A 203 -14.15 -5.94 1.69
C GLN A 203 -14.08 -6.12 3.22
N LEU A 204 -13.99 -5.03 3.98
CA LEU A 204 -13.92 -5.10 5.46
C LEU A 204 -15.25 -5.47 6.13
N ALA A 205 -16.39 -5.31 5.45
CA ALA A 205 -17.73 -5.74 5.88
C ALA A 205 -18.63 -6.13 4.69
#